data_AF-A0A1K2FBG9-F1
#
_entry.id   AF-A0A1K2FBG9-F1
#
_cell.length_a   1.000
_cell.length_b   1.000
_cell.length_c   1.000
_cell.angle_alpha   90.00
_cell.angle_beta   90.00
_cell.angle_gamma   90.00
#
_symmetry.space_group_name_H-M   'P 1'
#
loop_
_entity.id
_entity.type
_entity.pdbx_description
1 polymer ?
#
loop_
_entity_poly.entity_id
_entity_poly.type
_entity_poly.pdbx_seq_one_letter_code
_entity_poly.pdbx_strand_id
1 'polypeptide(L)'
;MTTEATVTTNPQYPLTDSQASAEAARLIAEAYRPVPATPTYFRDDSPVPAIGTAPPVLQPDSRIVPQWAAGVAVASIGVGAGVTGLGCGAWLVLQGLASVTLTGVLAATLPFAGVAAAATAIGSAFARVRRASTTNIYKGTVVQRTEVTATARGMLSRAKAGR
;
A
#
# COMPACT_ATOMS: atom_id res chain seq x y z
N MET A 1 33.17 77.72 -7.84
CA MET A 1 32.41 77.41 -9.06
C MET A 1 33.08 76.23 -9.74
N THR A 2 32.69 75.02 -9.38
CA THR A 2 33.20 73.77 -9.98
C THR A 2 32.25 73.36 -11.09
N THR A 3 32.73 73.50 -12.32
CA THR A 3 32.04 73.12 -13.56
C THR A 3 31.77 71.62 -13.59
N GLU A 4 30.50 71.22 -13.53
CA GLU A 4 30.05 69.87 -13.86
C GLU A 4 30.29 69.60 -15.35
N ALA A 5 31.30 68.80 -15.67
CA ALA A 5 31.44 68.25 -17.01
C ALA A 5 30.39 67.15 -17.20
N THR A 6 29.39 67.43 -18.03
CA THR A 6 28.39 66.46 -18.47
C THR A 6 29.08 65.45 -19.39
N VAL A 7 29.46 64.28 -18.85
CA VAL A 7 30.03 63.17 -19.62
C VAL A 7 28.92 62.53 -20.46
N THR A 8 28.98 62.72 -21.77
CA THR A 8 28.02 62.13 -22.72
C THR A 8 28.42 60.69 -23.02
N THR A 9 27.51 59.73 -22.84
CA THR A 9 27.69 58.31 -23.19
C THR A 9 27.28 58.04 -24.65
N ASN A 10 27.57 58.97 -25.57
CA ASN A 10 27.24 58.83 -26.98
C ASN A 10 28.36 58.04 -27.70
N PRO A 11 28.05 56.90 -28.36
CA PRO A 11 29.05 56.08 -29.07
C PRO A 11 29.71 56.79 -30.27
N GLN A 12 29.25 57.98 -30.65
CA GLN A 12 29.85 58.78 -31.74
C GLN A 12 31.12 59.55 -31.34
N TYR A 13 31.46 59.65 -30.06
CA TYR A 13 32.66 60.35 -29.60
C TYR A 13 33.59 59.40 -28.83
N PRO A 14 34.75 59.00 -29.40
CA PRO A 14 35.69 58.14 -28.68
C PRO A 14 36.28 58.90 -27.49
N LEU A 15 36.19 58.29 -26.31
CA LEU A 15 36.80 58.79 -25.08
C LEU A 15 38.32 58.73 -25.19
N THR A 16 39.02 59.70 -24.63
CA THR A 16 40.49 59.61 -24.49
C THR A 16 40.84 58.51 -23.48
N ASP A 17 42.02 57.90 -23.60
CA ASP A 17 42.45 56.81 -22.71
C ASP A 17 42.35 57.18 -21.21
N SER A 18 42.64 58.44 -20.88
CA SER A 18 42.48 58.98 -19.53
C SER A 18 41.02 59.02 -19.05
N GLN A 19 40.09 59.43 -19.90
CA GLN A 19 38.66 59.47 -19.57
C GLN A 19 38.08 58.06 -19.48
N ALA A 20 38.49 57.16 -20.38
CA ALA A 20 38.11 55.76 -20.35
C ALA A 20 38.58 55.08 -19.05
N SER A 21 39.81 55.35 -18.61
CA SER A 21 40.35 54.81 -17.35
C SER A 21 39.59 55.32 -16.12
N ALA A 22 39.20 56.60 -16.10
CA ALA A 22 38.46 57.20 -15.00
C ALA A 22 37.01 56.65 -14.92
N GLU A 23 36.35 56.49 -16.06
CA GLU A 23 35.03 55.86 -16.14
C GLU A 23 35.07 54.37 -15.77
N ALA A 24 36.09 53.63 -16.23
CA ALA A 24 36.28 52.24 -15.83
C ALA A 24 36.45 52.11 -14.32
N ALA A 25 37.25 52.97 -13.69
CA ALA A 25 37.43 52.98 -12.24
C ALA A 25 36.12 53.30 -11.50
N ARG A 26 35.32 54.25 -12.00
CA ARG A 26 34.00 54.58 -11.44
C ARG A 26 33.03 53.41 -11.53
N LEU A 27 32.94 52.75 -12.69
CA LEU A 27 32.05 51.62 -12.91
C LEU A 27 32.44 50.41 -12.04
N ILE A 28 33.74 50.15 -11.88
CA ILE A 28 34.24 49.10 -10.98
C ILE A 28 33.86 49.43 -9.54
N ALA A 29 34.11 50.66 -9.08
CA ALA A 29 33.77 51.07 -7.71
C ALA A 29 32.26 50.97 -7.42
N GLU A 30 31.41 51.30 -8.39
CA GLU A 30 29.96 51.17 -8.27
C GLU A 30 29.52 49.70 -8.26
N ALA A 31 30.12 48.84 -9.09
CA ALA A 31 29.81 47.42 -9.15
C ALA A 31 30.16 46.67 -7.84
N TYR A 32 31.19 47.12 -7.13
CA TYR A 32 31.58 46.55 -5.83
C TYR A 32 30.98 47.29 -4.64
N ARG A 33 30.08 48.26 -4.85
CA ARG A 33 29.36 48.91 -3.75
C ARG A 33 28.49 47.87 -3.03
N PRO A 34 28.61 47.72 -1.71
CA PRO A 34 27.77 46.78 -0.96
C PRO A 34 26.29 47.15 -1.11
N VAL A 35 25.50 46.25 -1.69
CA VAL A 35 24.04 46.39 -1.73
C VAL A 35 23.50 46.06 -0.34
N PRO A 36 22.50 46.82 0.18
CA PRO A 36 21.83 46.44 1.42
C PRO A 36 21.34 45.00 1.35
N ALA A 37 21.81 44.16 2.27
CA ALA A 37 21.39 42.77 2.35
C ALA A 37 19.88 42.74 2.61
N THR A 38 19.10 42.43 1.58
CA THR A 38 17.67 42.18 1.74
C THR A 38 17.55 40.76 2.28
N PRO A 39 17.08 40.54 3.52
CA PRO A 39 16.93 39.20 4.06
C PRO A 39 15.86 38.48 3.23
N THR A 40 16.27 37.58 2.34
CA THR A 40 15.36 36.75 1.54
C THR A 40 14.77 35.60 2.34
N TYR A 41 15.14 35.49 3.62
CA TYR A 41 14.78 34.37 4.46
C TYR A 41 14.67 34.76 5.93
N PHE A 42 13.57 34.35 6.56
CA PHE A 42 13.33 34.45 7.99
C PHE A 42 13.07 33.03 8.53
N ARG A 43 13.87 32.57 9.49
CA ARG A 43 13.52 31.42 10.34
C ARG A 43 13.01 31.94 11.65
N ASP A 44 11.86 31.43 12.05
CA ASP A 44 11.39 31.54 13.42
C ASP A 44 12.01 30.39 14.21
N ASP A 45 12.98 30.71 15.09
CA ASP A 45 13.61 29.77 16.01
C ASP A 45 12.86 29.70 17.36
N SER A 46 11.67 30.31 17.47
CA SER A 46 10.87 30.21 18.68
C SER A 46 10.51 28.75 18.99
N PRO A 47 10.56 28.33 20.27
CA PRO A 47 10.25 26.97 20.64
C PRO A 47 8.79 26.65 20.31
N VAL A 48 8.57 25.63 19.47
CA VAL A 48 7.23 25.19 19.11
C VAL A 48 6.55 24.62 20.37
N PRO A 49 5.36 25.12 20.74
CA PRO A 49 4.63 24.59 21.88
C PRO A 49 4.24 23.13 21.62
N ALA A 50 4.33 22.28 22.65
CA ALA A 50 3.99 20.86 22.54
C ALA A 50 2.53 20.63 22.12
N ILE A 51 1.64 21.58 22.44
CA ILE A 51 0.23 21.57 22.07
C ILE A 51 -0.11 22.94 21.50
N GLY A 52 -0.48 23.00 20.23
CA GLY A 52 -1.00 24.20 19.59
C GLY A 52 -2.47 24.44 19.95
N THR A 53 -2.91 25.70 19.90
CA THR A 53 -4.31 26.09 20.05
C THR A 53 -5.13 25.94 18.76
N ALA A 54 -4.47 25.52 17.67
CA ALA A 54 -5.14 25.27 16.41
C ALA A 54 -6.16 24.12 16.57
N PRO A 55 -7.42 24.31 16.15
CA PRO A 55 -8.43 23.26 16.23
C PRO A 55 -7.98 22.07 15.38
N PRO A 56 -8.25 20.82 15.81
CA PRO A 56 -8.00 19.64 14.99
C PRO A 56 -8.72 19.77 13.65
N VAL A 57 -7.95 19.85 12.56
CA VAL A 57 -8.49 19.84 11.21
C VAL A 57 -8.64 18.38 10.78
N LEU A 58 -9.81 18.02 10.27
CA LEU A 58 -10.05 16.69 9.73
C LEU A 58 -9.12 16.45 8.54
N GLN A 59 -8.12 15.60 8.71
CA GLN A 59 -7.29 15.14 7.62
C GLN A 59 -8.10 14.11 6.82
N PRO A 60 -8.36 14.33 5.52
CA PRO A 60 -8.97 13.30 4.69
C PRO A 60 -7.98 12.15 4.54
N ASP A 61 -8.03 11.19 5.46
CA ASP A 61 -7.21 9.99 5.40
C ASP A 61 -7.89 8.96 4.49
N SER A 62 -7.38 8.83 3.28
CA SER A 62 -7.82 7.84 2.31
C SER A 62 -6.80 6.71 2.16
N ARG A 63 -6.05 6.35 3.21
CA ARG A 63 -5.29 5.10 3.22
C ARG A 63 -6.24 3.91 3.27
N ILE A 64 -6.74 3.55 2.10
CA ILE A 64 -7.31 2.23 1.84
C ILE A 64 -6.13 1.26 1.97
N VAL A 65 -6.02 0.60 3.13
CA VAL A 65 -5.16 -0.57 3.27
C VAL A 65 -5.58 -1.54 2.16
N PRO A 66 -4.65 -2.01 1.32
CA PRO A 66 -5.04 -2.85 0.20
C PRO A 66 -5.73 -4.10 0.74
N GLN A 67 -6.83 -4.52 0.09
CA GLN A 67 -7.72 -5.57 0.60
C GLN A 67 -7.01 -6.89 0.95
N TRP A 68 -5.85 -7.16 0.34
CA TRP A 68 -5.01 -8.31 0.68
C TRP A 68 -4.45 -8.24 2.12
N ALA A 69 -4.12 -7.05 2.62
CA ALA A 69 -3.60 -6.86 3.98
C ALA A 69 -4.69 -7.09 5.03
N ALA A 70 -5.91 -6.61 4.76
CA ALA A 70 -7.08 -6.90 5.58
C ALA A 70 -7.38 -8.42 5.59
N GLY A 71 -7.24 -9.08 4.44
CA GLY A 71 -7.43 -10.53 4.30
C GLY A 71 -6.43 -11.36 5.12
N VAL A 72 -5.15 -10.98 5.14
CA VAL A 72 -4.11 -11.69 5.91
C VAL A 72 -4.35 -11.58 7.42
N ALA A 73 -4.80 -10.42 7.91
CA ALA A 73 -5.10 -10.22 9.32
C ALA A 73 -6.27 -11.10 9.80
N VAL A 74 -7.33 -11.22 9.00
CA VAL A 74 -8.46 -12.10 9.34
C VAL A 74 -8.05 -13.57 9.27
N ALA A 75 -7.22 -13.94 8.28
CA ALA A 75 -6.71 -15.31 8.15
C ALA A 75 -5.84 -15.72 9.35
N SER A 76 -4.95 -14.84 9.84
CA SER A 76 -4.09 -15.17 10.99
C SER A 76 -4.87 -15.31 12.29
N ILE A 77 -5.91 -14.51 12.51
CA ILE A 77 -6.84 -14.68 13.64
C ILE A 77 -7.57 -16.02 13.55
N GLY A 78 -8.06 -16.39 12.37
CA GLY A 78 -8.73 -17.68 12.15
C GLY A 78 -7.83 -18.88 12.43
N VAL A 79 -6.56 -18.82 12.01
CA VAL A 79 -5.59 -19.88 12.29
C VAL A 79 -5.26 -19.96 13.78
N GLY A 80 -5.03 -18.83 14.44
CA GLY A 80 -4.75 -18.79 15.88
C GLY A 80 -5.90 -19.37 16.71
N ALA A 81 -7.13 -18.90 16.47
CA ALA A 81 -8.31 -19.40 17.17
C ALA A 81 -8.57 -20.90 16.88
N GLY A 82 -8.33 -21.34 15.65
CA GLY A 82 -8.46 -22.75 15.25
C GLY A 82 -7.49 -23.67 16.00
N VAL A 83 -6.20 -23.29 16.06
CA VAL A 83 -5.17 -24.10 16.74
C VAL A 83 -5.42 -24.17 18.25
N THR A 84 -5.77 -23.04 18.89
CA THR A 84 -6.09 -23.03 20.33
C THR A 84 -7.34 -23.86 20.64
N GLY A 85 -8.39 -23.75 19.81
CA GLY A 85 -9.61 -24.55 19.97
C GLY A 85 -9.36 -26.05 19.82
N LEU A 86 -8.56 -26.44 18.82
CA LEU A 86 -8.18 -27.85 18.62
C LEU A 86 -7.30 -28.38 19.75
N GLY A 87 -6.32 -27.59 20.22
CA GLY A 87 -5.47 -27.96 21.35
C GLY A 87 -6.25 -28.15 22.66
N CYS A 88 -7.17 -27.23 22.95
CA CYS A 88 -8.04 -27.33 24.12
C CYS A 88 -8.99 -28.54 24.02
N GLY A 89 -9.58 -28.78 22.85
CA GLY A 89 -10.43 -29.94 22.61
C GLY A 89 -9.67 -31.27 22.78
N ALA A 90 -8.45 -31.37 22.23
CA ALA A 90 -7.60 -32.54 22.39
C ALA A 90 -7.24 -32.79 23.86
N TRP A 91 -6.90 -31.74 24.61
CA TRP A 91 -6.62 -31.85 26.04
C TRP A 91 -7.81 -32.42 26.83
N LEU A 92 -9.01 -31.89 26.60
CA LEU A 92 -10.24 -32.38 27.25
C LEU A 92 -10.57 -33.82 26.87
N VAL A 93 -10.34 -34.22 25.61
CA VAL A 93 -10.52 -35.60 25.15
C VAL A 93 -9.54 -36.53 25.85
N LEU A 94 -8.25 -36.20 25.90
CA LEU A 94 -7.23 -37.01 26.58
C LEU A 94 -7.52 -37.13 28.08
N GLN A 95 -7.95 -36.04 28.71
CA GLN A 95 -8.35 -36.04 30.12
C GLN A 95 -9.61 -36.88 30.36
N GLY A 96 -10.56 -36.84 29.42
CA GLY A 96 -11.74 -37.71 29.42
C GLY A 96 -11.36 -39.18 29.29
N LEU A 97 -10.50 -39.55 28.34
CA LEU A 97 -10.01 -40.92 28.16
C LEU A 97 -9.22 -41.45 29.38
N ALA A 98 -8.45 -40.58 30.04
CA ALA A 98 -7.72 -40.93 31.26
C ALA A 98 -8.65 -41.25 32.47
N SER A 99 -9.95 -40.91 32.38
CA SER A 99 -10.94 -41.14 33.44
C SER A 99 -11.88 -42.33 33.17
N VAL A 100 -11.61 -43.15 32.14
CA VAL A 100 -12.57 -44.13 31.62
C VAL A 100 -12.67 -45.41 32.45
N THR A 101 -13.84 -45.60 33.06
CA THR A 101 -14.50 -46.90 33.35
C THR A 101 -15.39 -47.31 32.16
N LEU A 102 -15.96 -48.53 32.11
CA LEU A 102 -16.69 -49.10 30.95
C LEU A 102 -17.71 -48.13 30.28
N THR A 103 -18.39 -47.28 31.06
CA THR A 103 -19.32 -46.23 30.58
C THR A 103 -18.64 -45.14 29.75
N GLY A 104 -17.37 -44.85 30.04
CA GLY A 104 -16.54 -43.89 29.32
C GLY A 104 -16.13 -44.36 27.92
N VAL A 105 -16.10 -45.67 27.64
CA VAL A 105 -15.82 -46.18 26.28
C VAL A 105 -16.99 -45.87 25.33
N LEU A 106 -18.22 -46.04 25.81
CA LEU A 106 -19.42 -45.68 25.06
C LEU A 106 -19.56 -44.16 24.91
N ALA A 107 -19.24 -43.39 25.95
CA ALA A 107 -19.23 -41.93 25.87
C ALA A 107 -18.12 -41.38 24.97
N ALA A 108 -16.98 -42.06 24.84
CA ALA A 108 -15.86 -41.62 24.00
C ALA A 108 -16.08 -41.86 22.50
N THR A 109 -16.83 -42.89 22.11
CA THR A 109 -17.05 -43.23 20.68
C THR A 109 -18.11 -42.35 20.00
N LEU A 110 -19.12 -41.91 20.76
CA LEU A 110 -20.18 -41.01 20.30
C LEU A 110 -19.68 -39.67 19.69
N PRO A 111 -18.75 -38.92 20.32
CA PRO A 111 -18.26 -37.68 19.74
C PRO A 111 -17.45 -37.91 18.46
N PHE A 112 -16.67 -39.00 18.34
CA PHE A 112 -15.96 -39.31 17.10
C PHE A 112 -16.92 -39.65 15.96
N ALA A 113 -18.00 -40.39 16.23
CA ALA A 113 -19.05 -40.66 15.25
C ALA A 113 -19.78 -39.38 14.83
N GLY A 114 -20.08 -38.49 15.79
CA GLY A 114 -20.68 -37.18 15.52
C GLY A 114 -19.80 -36.27 14.67
N VAL A 115 -18.50 -36.19 14.98
CA VAL A 115 -17.53 -35.40 14.20
C VAL A 115 -17.36 -35.98 12.79
N ALA A 116 -17.28 -37.30 12.65
CA ALA A 116 -17.19 -37.94 11.33
C ALA A 116 -18.44 -37.66 10.47
N ALA A 117 -19.63 -37.71 11.08
CA ALA A 117 -20.89 -37.38 10.41
C ALA A 117 -20.93 -35.90 9.99
N ALA A 118 -20.53 -34.98 10.89
CA ALA A 118 -20.49 -33.55 10.60
C ALA A 118 -19.48 -33.21 9.48
N ALA A 119 -18.28 -33.77 9.53
CA ALA A 119 -17.26 -33.58 8.49
C ALA A 119 -17.74 -34.10 7.13
N THR A 120 -18.43 -35.25 7.11
CA THR A 120 -18.99 -35.83 5.88
C THR A 120 -20.14 -34.97 5.33
N ALA A 121 -21.00 -34.43 6.20
CA ALA A 121 -22.08 -33.53 5.81
C ALA A 121 -21.55 -32.23 5.21
N ILE A 122 -20.53 -31.63 5.83
CA ILE A 122 -19.88 -30.41 5.32
C ILE A 122 -19.18 -30.69 3.98
N GLY A 123 -18.39 -31.76 3.91
CA GLY A 123 -17.67 -32.13 2.68
C GLY A 123 -18.62 -32.41 1.50
N SER A 124 -19.74 -33.10 1.75
CA SER A 124 -20.75 -33.37 0.73
C SER A 124 -21.49 -32.11 0.28
N ALA A 125 -21.77 -31.17 1.18
CA ALA A 125 -22.35 -29.87 0.84
C ALA A 125 -21.41 -29.05 -0.05
N PHE A 126 -20.12 -28.94 0.30
CA PHE A 126 -19.13 -28.23 -0.51
C PHE A 126 -18.90 -28.90 -1.88
N ALA A 127 -18.91 -30.24 -1.95
CA ALA A 127 -18.80 -30.96 -3.21
C ALA A 127 -20.00 -30.68 -4.13
N ARG A 128 -21.21 -30.52 -3.58
CA ARG A 128 -22.42 -30.20 -4.35
C ARG A 128 -22.41 -28.77 -4.88
N VAL A 129 -21.92 -27.81 -4.07
CA VAL A 129 -21.73 -26.42 -4.50
C VAL A 129 -20.70 -26.32 -5.64
N ARG A 130 -19.58 -27.06 -5.57
CA ARG A 130 -18.58 -27.09 -6.65
C ARG A 130 -19.07 -27.71 -7.95
N ARG A 131 -20.09 -28.57 -7.90
CA ARG A 131 -20.72 -29.17 -9.09
C ARG A 131 -21.85 -28.33 -9.69
N ALA A 132 -22.25 -27.24 -9.06
CA ALA A 132 -23.24 -26.33 -9.62
C ALA A 132 -22.61 -25.58 -10.82
N SER A 133 -22.75 -26.17 -12.01
CA SER A 133 -22.39 -25.53 -13.27
C SER A 133 -23.56 -24.66 -13.73
N THR A 134 -23.31 -23.35 -13.86
CA THR A 134 -24.29 -22.40 -14.42
C THR A 134 -24.50 -22.72 -15.90
N THR A 135 -25.67 -23.25 -16.25
CA THR A 135 -26.06 -23.47 -17.65
C THR A 135 -26.56 -22.15 -18.22
N ASN A 136 -25.72 -21.45 -18.98
CA ASN A 136 -26.11 -20.22 -19.67
C ASN A 136 -26.90 -20.57 -20.94
N ILE A 137 -28.20 -20.26 -20.96
CA ILE A 137 -29.06 -20.46 -22.14
C ILE A 137 -29.06 -19.16 -22.97
N TYR A 138 -28.38 -19.16 -24.11
CA TYR A 138 -28.35 -18.04 -25.04
C TYR A 138 -29.42 -18.19 -26.12
N LYS A 139 -30.23 -17.14 -26.36
CA LYS A 139 -31.33 -17.13 -27.34
C LYS A 139 -30.96 -16.58 -28.74
N GLY A 140 -29.67 -16.47 -29.04
CA GLY A 140 -29.17 -16.01 -30.35
C GLY A 140 -28.41 -17.10 -31.10
N THR A 141 -28.17 -16.93 -32.40
CA THR A 141 -27.36 -17.86 -33.21
C THR A 141 -25.94 -17.94 -32.64
N VAL A 142 -25.64 -19.00 -31.90
CA VAL A 142 -24.33 -19.21 -31.26
C VAL A 142 -23.36 -19.82 -32.29
N VAL A 143 -22.35 -19.06 -32.70
CA VAL A 143 -21.19 -19.61 -33.41
C VAL A 143 -20.21 -20.15 -32.36
N GLN A 144 -20.21 -21.47 -32.14
CA GLN A 144 -19.24 -22.11 -31.26
C GLN A 144 -17.88 -22.22 -31.96
N ARG A 145 -16.92 -21.38 -31.56
CA ARG A 145 -15.51 -21.56 -31.91
C ARG A 145 -14.84 -22.40 -30.83
N THR A 146 -14.60 -23.67 -31.12
CA THR A 146 -13.92 -24.62 -30.22
C THR A 146 -12.41 -24.64 -30.48
N GLU A 147 -11.77 -23.46 -30.40
CA GLU A 147 -10.30 -23.38 -30.43
C GLU A 147 -9.80 -23.32 -28.99
N VAL A 148 -9.33 -24.46 -28.47
CA VAL A 148 -8.78 -24.58 -27.11
C VAL A 148 -7.26 -24.50 -27.19
N THR A 149 -6.69 -23.30 -27.08
CA THR A 149 -5.24 -23.11 -26.96
C THR A 149 -4.81 -23.35 -25.51
N ALA A 150 -4.32 -24.55 -25.22
CA ALA A 150 -3.83 -24.90 -23.89
C ALA A 150 -2.39 -24.40 -23.66
N THR A 151 -2.23 -23.22 -23.05
CA THR A 151 -0.91 -22.69 -22.65
C THR A 151 -0.57 -23.11 -21.21
N ALA A 152 -0.38 -24.41 -20.98
CA ALA A 152 0.12 -24.89 -19.70
C ALA A 152 1.59 -25.34 -19.85
N ARG A 153 2.52 -24.56 -19.31
CA ARG A 153 3.94 -24.94 -19.20
C ARG A 153 4.30 -25.03 -17.72
N GLY A 154 4.54 -26.25 -17.24
CA GLY A 154 5.02 -26.52 -15.89
C GLY A 154 5.02 -28.01 -15.57
N MET A 155 5.96 -28.46 -14.75
CA MET A 155 6.20 -29.88 -14.42
C MET A 155 5.01 -30.57 -13.71
N LEU A 156 4.02 -29.80 -13.24
CA LEU A 156 2.81 -30.30 -12.56
C LEU A 156 1.51 -29.87 -13.25
N SER A 157 1.57 -29.24 -14.43
CA SER A 157 0.35 -28.75 -15.08
C SER A 157 -0.34 -29.86 -15.89
N ARG A 158 -1.56 -30.23 -15.50
CA ARG A 158 -2.45 -31.10 -16.30
C ARG A 158 -3.29 -30.24 -17.25
N ALA A 159 -2.83 -30.08 -18.50
CA ALA A 159 -3.71 -29.63 -19.58
C ALA A 159 -4.51 -30.83 -20.11
N LYS A 160 -5.84 -30.73 -20.11
CA LYS A 160 -6.69 -31.61 -20.92
C LYS A 160 -7.13 -30.82 -22.14
N ALA A 161 -6.54 -31.12 -23.30
CA ALA A 161 -7.13 -30.74 -24.57
C ALA A 161 -8.38 -31.63 -24.76
N GLY A 162 -9.55 -31.02 -24.90
CA GLY A 162 -10.80 -31.75 -25.12
C GLY A 162 -10.80 -32.49 -26.46
N ARG A 163 -11.41 -33.68 -26.47
CA ARG A 163 -11.88 -34.35 -27.69
C ARG A 163 -13.30 -33.89 -27.98
#